data_AF-A0AAE1Z4J9-F1
#
_entry.id   AF-A0AAE1Z4J9-F1
#
_cell.length_a   1.000
_cell.length_b   1.000
_cell.length_c   1.000
_cell.angle_alpha   90.00
_cell.angle_beta   90.00
_cell.angle_gamma   90.00
#
_symmetry.space_group_name_H-M   'P 1'
#
loop_
_entity.id
_entity.type
_entity.pdbx_description
1 polymer ?
#
loop_
_entity_poly.entity_id
_entity_poly.type
_entity_poly.pdbx_seq_one_letter_code
_entity_poly.pdbx_strand_id
1 'polypeptide(L)' 'MVGNNLKDTQLQQIVDKTIMFADKDGDGRISFEEFRDVVSGLDVHKKMVVDV' A
#
# COMPACT_ATOMS: atom_id res chain seq x y z
N MET A 1 8.08 -6.17 8.74
CA MET A 1 6.92 -6.69 9.53
C MET A 1 6.71 -5.74 10.69
N VAL A 2 5.73 -4.85 10.59
CA VAL A 2 5.54 -3.67 11.45
C VAL A 2 4.85 -4.12 12.75
N GLY A 3 5.58 -4.83 13.60
CA GLY A 3 4.98 -5.66 14.65
C GLY A 3 4.59 -4.94 15.95
N ASN A 4 5.19 -3.80 16.32
CA ASN A 4 5.07 -3.31 17.71
C ASN A 4 5.05 -1.78 17.93
N ASN A 5 4.88 -0.94 16.89
CA ASN A 5 4.96 0.53 17.02
C ASN A 5 3.71 1.31 16.57
N LEU A 6 2.62 0.63 16.19
CA LEU A 6 1.36 1.27 15.82
C LEU A 6 0.25 0.60 16.61
N LYS A 7 -0.62 1.40 17.26
CA LYS A 7 -1.85 0.86 17.85
C LYS A 7 -2.66 0.22 16.71
N ASP A 8 -3.24 -0.95 16.92
CA ASP A 8 -4.01 -1.69 15.90
C ASP A 8 -5.03 -0.81 15.16
N THR A 9 -5.62 0.16 15.86
CA THR A 9 -6.54 1.16 15.31
C THR A 9 -5.89 2.10 14.30
N GLN A 10 -4.64 2.52 14.50
CA GLN A 10 -3.91 3.36 13.55
C GLN A 10 -3.48 2.57 12.32
N LEU A 11 -3.06 1.31 12.50
CA LEU A 11 -2.75 0.43 11.38
C LEU A 11 -4.02 0.19 10.54
N GLN A 12 -5.14 -0.09 11.18
CA GLN A 12 -6.43 -0.27 10.50
C GLN A 12 -6.81 0.99 9.71
N GLN A 13 -6.71 2.19 10.31
CA GLN A 13 -6.99 3.45 9.61
C GLN A 13 -6.09 3.69 8.40
N ILE A 14 -4.82 3.29 8.46
CA ILE A 14 -3.89 3.41 7.32
C ILE A 14 -4.29 2.42 6.21
N VAL A 15 -4.62 1.19 6.57
CA VAL A 15 -5.08 0.16 5.63
C VAL A 15 -6.38 0.59 4.96
N ASP A 16 -7.39 1.01 5.73
CA ASP A 16 -8.69 1.43 5.21
C ASP A 16 -8.56 2.61 4.23
N LYS A 17 -7.73 3.61 4.56
CA LYS A 17 -7.47 4.75 3.67
C LYS A 17 -6.73 4.36 2.41
N THR A 18 -5.79 3.41 2.51
CA THR A 18 -5.02 2.93 1.37
C THR A 18 -5.92 2.17 0.41
N ILE A 19 -6.75 1.27 0.92
CA ILE A 19 -7.74 0.53 0.12
C ILE A 19 -8.71 1.52 -0.51
N MET A 20 -9.32 2.43 0.25
CA MET A 20 -10.27 3.41 -0.29
C MET A 20 -9.69 4.30 -1.41
N PHE A 21 -8.38 4.55 -1.40
CA PHE A 21 -7.71 5.34 -2.43
C PHE A 21 -7.30 4.50 -3.65
N ALA A 22 -6.97 3.23 -3.45
CA ALA A 22 -6.42 2.33 -4.46
C ALA A 22 -7.49 1.52 -5.19
N ASP A 23 -8.54 1.14 -4.48
CA ASP A 23 -9.67 0.32 -4.93
C ASP A 23 -10.56 1.15 -5.87
N LYS A 24 -10.41 0.92 -7.17
CA LYS A 24 -11.15 1.62 -8.23
C LYS A 24 -12.40 0.85 -8.63
N ASP A 25 -12.42 -0.46 -8.44
CA ASP A 25 -13.54 -1.32 -8.82
C ASP A 25 -14.55 -1.55 -7.67
N GLY A 26 -14.17 -1.19 -6.45
CA GLY A 26 -15.01 -1.23 -5.26
C GLY A 26 -15.18 -2.64 -4.68
N ASP A 27 -14.28 -3.57 -4.98
CA ASP A 27 -14.34 -4.95 -4.49
C ASP A 27 -13.83 -5.11 -3.04
N GLY A 28 -13.30 -4.02 -2.46
CA GLY A 28 -12.74 -3.97 -1.12
C GLY A 28 -11.36 -4.59 -1.00
N ARG A 29 -10.69 -4.86 -2.13
CA ARG A 29 -9.36 -5.44 -2.25
C ARG A 29 -8.52 -4.55 -3.16
N ILE A 30 -7.26 -4.93 -3.35
CA ILE A 30 -6.35 -4.25 -4.28
C ILE A 30 -5.84 -5.31 -5.23
N SER A 31 -6.32 -5.25 -6.47
CA SER A 31 -5.83 -6.08 -7.56
C SER A 31 -4.40 -5.68 -7.95
N PHE A 32 -3.72 -6.55 -8.71
CA PHE A 32 -2.36 -6.24 -9.18
C PHE A 32 -2.31 -4.99 -10.07
N GLU A 33 -3.36 -4.74 -10.85
CA GLU A 33 -3.44 -3.56 -11.71
C GLU A 33 -3.61 -2.28 -10.90
N GLU A 34 -4.47 -2.29 -9.88
CA GLU A 34 -4.63 -1.15 -8.96
C GLU A 34 -3.37 -0.90 -8.15
N PHE A 35 -2.70 -1.97 -7.70
CA PHE A 35 -1.41 -1.84 -7.04
C PHE A 35 -0.40 -1.18 -7.98
N ARG A 36 -0.31 -1.64 -9.24
CA ARG A 36 0.58 -1.07 -10.26
C ARG A 36 0.31 0.42 -10.46
N ASP A 37 -0.94 0.82 -10.53
CA ASP A 37 -1.32 2.23 -10.69
C ASP A 37 -0.87 3.08 -9.49
N VAL A 38 -1.10 2.59 -8.26
CA VAL A 38 -0.68 3.27 -7.03
C VAL A 38 0.85 3.38 -6.94
N VAL A 39 1.57 2.32 -7.29
CA VAL A 39 3.03 2.34 -7.26
C VAL A 39 3.65 3.02 -8.47
N SER A 40 2.94 3.21 -9.58
CA SER A 40 3.47 3.87 -10.77
C SER A 40 3.88 5.32 -10.51
N GLY A 41 3.19 6.00 -9.59
CA GLY A 41 3.51 7.35 -9.14
C GLY A 41 4.54 7.42 -8.01
N LEU A 42 4.89 6.28 -7.41
CA LEU A 42 5.89 6.19 -6.37
C LEU A 42 7.18 5.64 -7.00
N ASP A 43 8.31 6.35 -6.86
CA ASP A 43 9.64 5.89 -7.29
C ASP A 43 10.15 4.66 -6.46
N VAL A 44 9.28 3.69 -6.17
CA VAL A 44 9.58 2.48 -5.39
C VAL A 44 10.65 1.63 -6.07
N HIS A 45 10.73 1.66 -7.41
CA HIS A 45 11.73 0.95 -8.18
C HIS A 45 13.17 1.41 -7.85
N LYS A 46 13.36 2.69 -7.50
CA LYS A 46 14.68 3.21 -7.07
C LYS A 46 15.03 2.85 -5.62
N LYS A 47 14.04 2.49 -4.80
CA LYS A 47 14.25 2.08 -3.40
C LYS A 47 14.32 0.56 -3.21
N MET A 48 14.00 -0.23 -4.24
CA MET A 48 14.11 -1.69 -4.25
C MET A 48 15.37 -2.21 -4.94
N VAL A 49 16.41 -1.38 -5.04
CA VAL A 49 17.77 -1.82 -5.36
C VAL A 49 18.54 -2.03 -4.05
N VAL A 50 19.12 -3.21 -3.91
CA VAL A 50 20.13 -3.48 -2.88
C VAL A 50 21.48 -3.31 -3.57
N ASP A 51 22.27 -2.34 -3.09
CA ASP A 51 23.69 -2.25 -3.49
C ASP A 51 24.37 -3.55 -3.05
N VAL A 52 24.98 -4.26 -4.01
CA VAL A 52 25.73 -5.50 -3.78
C VAL A 52 27.14 -5.20 -3.31
#